data_AF-A0A8S0H9T5-F1
#
_entry.id   AF-A0A8S0H9T5-F1
#
_cell.length_a   1.000
_cell.length_b   1.000
_cell.length_c   1.000
_cell.angle_alpha   90.00
_cell.angle_beta   90.00
_cell.angle_gamma   90.00
#
_symmetry.space_group_name_H-M   'P 1'
#
loop_
_entity.id
_entity.type
_entity.pdbx_description
1 polymer ?
#
loop_
_entity_poly.entity_id
_entity_poly.type
_entity_poly.pdbx_seq_one_letter_code
_entity_poly.pdbx_strand_id
1 'polypeptide(L)'
;MLGALLGQALDRRLQLHSWAQVRERLGGRPALRNDELLFVLLGRLAKSDGRVMDGHIQQARQEMRSLEMNDAAQRRAIAAFNRGKSGNDRLRGYLRRLATQPHAAEGVLRACWRMVWADGRVGPAERELIQLWGKWLGWTREQVQALAQDYGPARKSLAEGALTYQEALRLLGLQLPASRRRSSGPIGACSVAITRTRSPATAPARHRCVRLRKRPGSCTAPMP
;
A
#
# COMPACT_ATOMS: atom_id res chain seq x y z
N MET A 1 25.93 39.39 -40.33
CA MET A 1 26.16 37.93 -40.49
C MET A 1 27.00 37.32 -39.35
N LEU A 2 27.04 37.94 -38.15
CA LEU A 2 27.80 37.44 -36.98
C LEU A 2 26.90 36.96 -35.82
N GLY A 3 25.59 36.80 -36.05
CA GLY A 3 24.64 36.33 -35.04
C GLY A 3 24.35 34.82 -35.07
N ALA A 4 24.61 34.14 -36.19
CA ALA A 4 24.25 32.73 -36.36
C ALA A 4 25.27 31.76 -35.73
N LEU A 5 26.54 32.14 -35.65
CA LEU A 5 27.60 31.28 -35.11
C LEU A 5 27.67 31.29 -33.57
N LEU A 6 27.15 32.35 -32.91
CA LEU A 6 27.12 32.41 -31.45
C LEU A 6 25.99 31.54 -30.84
N GLY A 7 24.99 31.17 -31.65
CA GLY A 7 23.89 30.29 -31.24
C GLY A 7 24.27 28.80 -31.19
N GLN A 8 25.07 28.31 -32.15
CA GLN A 8 25.40 26.87 -32.23
C GLN A 8 26.45 26.40 -31.20
N ALA A 9 27.29 27.29 -30.68
CA ALA A 9 28.27 26.95 -29.65
C ALA A 9 27.68 26.94 -28.23
N LEU A 10 26.64 27.75 -27.99
CA LEU A 10 25.93 27.78 -26.70
C LEU A 10 25.00 26.56 -26.52
N ASP A 11 24.45 26.05 -27.63
CA ASP A 11 23.47 24.96 -27.66
C ASP A 11 24.06 23.59 -27.26
N ARG A 12 25.38 23.39 -27.45
CA ARG A 12 26.04 22.12 -27.08
C ARG A 12 26.50 22.03 -25.64
N ARG A 13 26.49 23.14 -24.87
CA ARG A 13 27.02 23.19 -23.50
C ARG A 13 25.98 23.43 -22.41
N LEU A 14 24.73 23.71 -22.79
CA LEU A 14 23.60 23.80 -21.87
C LEU A 14 22.71 22.58 -22.06
N GLN A 15 23.16 21.47 -21.49
CA GLN A 15 22.36 20.26 -21.31
C GLN A 15 20.93 20.63 -20.91
N LEU A 16 19.96 20.22 -21.72
CA LEU A 16 18.52 20.47 -21.62
C LEU A 16 17.87 19.94 -20.33
N HIS A 17 18.65 19.56 -19.32
CA HIS A 17 18.20 19.16 -17.99
C HIS A 17 18.26 20.30 -16.97
N SER A 18 19.12 21.32 -17.16
CA SER A 18 19.25 22.43 -16.19
C SER A 18 18.28 23.58 -16.45
N TRP A 19 17.95 23.88 -17.72
CA TRP A 19 17.07 25.00 -18.08
C TRP A 19 15.59 24.78 -17.73
N ALA A 20 15.10 23.54 -17.85
CA ALA A 20 13.77 23.17 -17.37
C ALA A 20 13.64 23.36 -15.85
N GLN A 21 14.69 22.98 -15.11
CA GLN A 21 14.75 23.09 -13.64
C GLN A 21 14.93 24.53 -13.15
N VAL A 22 15.64 25.37 -13.92
CA VAL A 22 15.76 26.81 -13.65
C VAL A 22 14.45 27.55 -13.95
N ARG A 23 13.72 27.17 -15.00
CA ARG A 23 12.37 27.70 -15.28
C ARG A 23 11.38 27.34 -14.17
N GLU A 24 11.52 26.16 -13.57
CA GLU A 24 10.72 25.71 -12.43
C GLU A 24 11.06 26.47 -11.13
N ARG A 25 12.28 27.01 -11.00
CA ARG A 25 12.69 27.91 -9.90
C ARG A 25 12.27 29.37 -10.10
N LEU A 26 12.03 29.82 -11.33
CA LEU A 26 11.66 31.20 -11.65
C LEU A 26 10.14 31.45 -11.72
N GLY A 27 9.31 30.38 -11.69
CA GLY A 27 7.85 30.47 -11.62
C GLY A 27 7.33 30.82 -10.21
N GLY A 28 7.49 32.07 -9.81
CA GLY A 28 7.15 32.62 -8.49
C GLY A 28 5.75 32.26 -7.94
N ARG A 29 5.73 31.25 -7.08
CA ARG A 29 4.89 30.97 -5.89
C ARG A 29 5.44 29.63 -5.37
N PRO A 30 5.60 29.39 -4.06
CA PRO A 30 5.98 28.05 -3.61
C PRO A 30 4.84 27.11 -3.96
N ALA A 31 4.90 26.50 -5.15
CA ALA A 31 4.12 25.32 -5.46
C ALA A 31 4.46 24.34 -4.33
N LEU A 32 3.45 23.83 -3.62
CA LEU A 32 3.68 22.65 -2.81
C LEU A 32 4.41 21.68 -3.73
N ARG A 33 5.66 21.37 -3.37
CA ARG A 33 6.39 20.34 -4.09
C ARG A 33 5.53 19.08 -4.03
N ASN A 34 5.53 18.26 -5.08
CA ASN A 34 4.60 17.13 -5.19
C ASN A 34 4.66 16.21 -3.95
N ASP A 35 5.84 16.11 -3.31
CA ASP A 35 6.05 15.50 -2.00
C ASP A 35 5.19 16.13 -0.89
N GLU A 36 5.23 17.45 -0.71
CA GLU A 36 4.44 18.11 0.34
C GLU A 36 2.94 17.96 0.14
N LEU A 37 2.47 18.06 -1.12
CA LEU A 37 1.05 17.88 -1.43
C LEU A 37 0.59 16.48 -1.02
N LEU A 38 1.39 15.45 -1.33
CA LEU A 38 1.11 14.08 -0.90
C LEU A 38 0.93 14.02 0.62
N PHE A 39 1.87 14.57 1.40
CA PHE A 39 1.76 14.49 2.85
C PHE A 39 0.57 15.28 3.43
N VAL A 40 0.17 16.40 2.82
CA VAL A 40 -1.09 17.08 3.19
C VAL A 40 -2.30 16.17 2.97
N LEU A 41 -2.37 15.47 1.84
CA LEU A 41 -3.45 14.53 1.53
C LEU A 41 -3.48 13.37 2.53
N LEU A 42 -2.31 12.76 2.78
CA LEU A 42 -2.16 11.67 3.73
C LEU A 42 -2.57 12.08 5.16
N GLY A 43 -2.21 13.29 5.58
CA GLY A 43 -2.60 13.82 6.89
C GLY A 43 -4.11 14.06 7.03
N ARG A 44 -4.77 14.45 5.93
CA ARG A 44 -6.22 14.62 5.90
C ARG A 44 -6.97 13.29 5.94
N LEU A 45 -6.48 12.28 5.21
CA LEU A 45 -7.01 10.91 5.27
C LEU A 45 -6.91 10.33 6.66
N ALA A 46 -5.71 10.36 7.26
CA ALA A 46 -5.48 9.80 8.58
C ALA A 46 -6.35 10.43 9.68
N LYS A 47 -6.92 11.62 9.46
CA LYS A 47 -7.79 12.30 10.42
C LYS A 47 -9.28 12.17 10.10
N SER A 48 -9.68 11.76 8.89
CA SER A 48 -11.09 11.78 8.49
C SER A 48 -11.98 10.86 9.32
N ASP A 49 -11.43 9.75 9.82
CA ASP A 49 -12.14 8.81 10.70
C ASP A 49 -12.04 9.17 12.20
N GLY A 50 -11.59 10.40 12.50
CA GLY A 50 -11.67 11.00 13.83
C GLY A 50 -10.38 10.96 14.64
N ARG A 51 -9.54 9.92 14.48
CA ARG A 51 -8.24 9.80 15.16
C ARG A 51 -7.18 9.22 14.23
N VAL A 52 -5.96 9.74 14.38
CA VAL A 52 -4.79 9.21 13.68
C VAL A 52 -4.29 8.00 14.44
N MET A 53 -4.33 6.84 13.80
CA MET A 53 -3.85 5.57 14.34
C MET A 53 -2.35 5.36 14.07
N ASP A 54 -1.74 4.41 14.78
CA ASP A 54 -0.32 4.09 14.62
C ASP A 54 0.02 3.57 13.22
N GLY A 55 -0.88 2.82 12.58
CA GLY A 55 -0.69 2.31 11.21
C GLY A 55 -0.54 3.45 10.20
N HIS A 56 -1.34 4.51 10.33
CA HIS A 56 -1.20 5.72 9.52
C HIS A 56 0.18 6.39 9.69
N ILE A 57 0.68 6.47 10.92
CA ILE A 57 2.00 7.07 11.19
C ILE A 57 3.12 6.23 10.58
N GLN A 58 3.05 4.90 10.72
CA GLN A 58 4.04 4.00 10.13
C GLN A 58 4.01 4.04 8.60
N GLN A 59 2.82 4.06 8.01
CA GLN A 59 2.69 4.18 6.56
C GLN A 59 3.24 5.51 6.04
N ALA A 60 2.95 6.64 6.70
CA ALA A 60 3.53 7.93 6.34
C ALA A 60 5.07 7.91 6.39
N ARG A 61 5.67 7.27 7.41
CA ARG A 61 7.12 7.09 7.50
C ARG A 61 7.66 6.20 6.38
N GLN A 62 6.91 5.18 5.98
CA GLN A 62 7.30 4.32 4.88
C GLN A 62 7.27 5.06 3.54
N GLU A 63 6.29 5.94 3.33
CA GLU A 63 6.26 6.82 2.15
C GLU A 63 7.44 7.82 2.15
N MET A 64 7.87 8.33 3.31
CA MET A 64 9.08 9.17 3.38
C MET A 64 10.33 8.41 2.95
N ARG A 65 10.43 7.11 3.34
CA ARG A 65 11.55 6.24 2.95
C ARG A 65 11.49 5.86 1.47
N SER A 66 10.31 5.55 0.93
CA SER A 66 10.15 5.19 -0.49
C SER A 66 10.45 6.35 -1.43
N LEU A 67 10.26 7.58 -0.97
CA LEU A 67 10.62 8.81 -1.68
C LEU A 67 12.06 9.27 -1.41
N GLU A 68 12.86 8.46 -0.70
CA GLU A 68 14.28 8.72 -0.38
C GLU A 68 14.51 10.12 0.23
N MET A 69 13.61 10.53 1.12
CA MET A 69 13.65 11.87 1.69
C MET A 69 14.81 12.06 2.66
N ASN A 70 15.63 13.10 2.40
CA ASN A 70 16.59 13.60 3.38
C ASN A 70 15.91 14.29 4.58
N ASP A 71 16.65 14.56 5.65
CA ASP A 71 16.11 15.12 6.90
C ASP A 71 15.32 16.42 6.71
N ALA A 72 15.79 17.31 5.84
CA ALA A 72 15.11 18.56 5.55
C ALA A 72 13.76 18.32 4.84
N ALA A 73 13.71 17.37 3.90
CA ALA A 73 12.49 16.95 3.23
C ALA A 73 11.52 16.24 4.20
N GLN A 74 12.02 15.38 5.08
CA GLN A 74 11.21 14.73 6.10
C GLN A 74 10.54 15.76 7.04
N ARG A 75 11.27 16.80 7.48
CA ARG A 75 10.69 17.88 8.30
C ARG A 75 9.56 18.62 7.57
N ARG A 76 9.75 18.93 6.28
CA ARG A 76 8.70 19.55 5.44
C ARG A 76 7.50 18.63 5.28
N ALA A 77 7.72 17.33 5.06
CA ALA A 77 6.68 16.32 4.95
C ALA A 77 5.88 16.17 6.25
N ILE A 78 6.54 16.16 7.42
CA ILE A 78 5.87 16.14 8.73
C ILE A 78 5.02 17.39 8.93
N ALA A 79 5.56 18.57 8.60
CA ALA A 79 4.81 19.82 8.67
C ALA A 79 3.58 19.79 7.73
N ALA A 80 3.74 19.31 6.50
CA ALA A 80 2.66 19.12 5.54
C ALA A 80 1.58 18.15 6.04
N PHE A 81 1.99 17.02 6.61
CA PHE A 81 1.07 16.07 7.23
C PHE A 81 0.26 16.71 8.37
N ASN A 82 0.94 17.48 9.22
CA ASN A 82 0.29 18.21 10.30
C ASN A 82 -0.71 19.26 9.80
N ARG A 83 -0.38 19.99 8.73
CA ARG A 83 -1.32 20.90 8.05
C ARG A 83 -2.55 20.15 7.52
N GLY A 84 -2.32 19.02 6.86
CA GLY A 84 -3.36 18.15 6.30
C GLY A 84 -4.44 17.73 7.30
N LYS A 85 -4.04 17.39 8.54
CA LYS A 85 -4.96 17.03 9.64
C LYS A 85 -5.98 18.12 9.96
N SER A 86 -5.64 19.39 9.75
CA SER A 86 -6.54 20.52 10.03
C SER A 86 -7.69 20.66 9.02
N GLY A 87 -7.55 20.07 7.83
CA GLY A 87 -8.58 20.16 6.78
C GLY A 87 -8.70 21.50 6.07
N ASN A 88 -7.96 22.54 6.50
CA ASN A 88 -8.16 23.92 6.03
C ASN A 88 -7.56 24.22 4.64
N ASP A 89 -6.69 23.35 4.11
CA ASP A 89 -6.03 23.60 2.83
C ASP A 89 -6.98 23.46 1.63
N ARG A 90 -6.91 24.42 0.70
CA ARG A 90 -7.62 24.39 -0.59
C ARG A 90 -6.88 23.51 -1.61
N LEU A 91 -7.12 22.20 -1.55
CA LEU A 91 -6.42 21.19 -2.37
C LEU A 91 -6.80 21.17 -3.84
N ARG A 92 -8.01 21.62 -4.20
CA ARG A 92 -8.57 21.51 -5.56
C ARG A 92 -7.66 22.12 -6.64
N GLY A 93 -7.08 23.29 -6.37
CA GLY A 93 -6.19 23.96 -7.33
C GLY A 93 -4.85 23.25 -7.54
N TYR A 94 -4.32 22.62 -6.49
CA TYR A 94 -3.09 21.83 -6.57
C TYR A 94 -3.33 20.51 -7.29
N LEU A 95 -4.41 19.79 -6.97
CA LEU A 95 -4.76 18.53 -7.63
C LEU A 95 -5.08 18.72 -9.11
N ARG A 96 -5.75 19.82 -9.50
CA ARG A 96 -5.96 20.13 -10.94
C ARG A 96 -4.66 20.38 -11.69
N ARG A 97 -3.63 20.94 -11.05
CA ARG A 97 -2.30 21.08 -11.67
C ARG A 97 -1.63 19.71 -11.79
N LEU A 98 -1.72 18.89 -10.75
CA LEU A 98 -1.19 17.52 -10.77
C LEU A 98 -1.88 16.64 -11.82
N ALA A 99 -3.14 16.90 -12.15
CA ALA A 99 -3.89 16.20 -13.20
C ALA A 99 -3.19 16.26 -14.58
N THR A 100 -2.37 17.28 -14.84
CA THR A 100 -1.58 17.38 -16.08
C THR A 100 -0.42 16.37 -16.14
N GLN A 101 -0.11 15.72 -15.02
CA GLN A 101 0.96 14.74 -14.86
C GLN A 101 0.35 13.38 -14.45
N PRO A 102 -0.10 12.55 -15.40
CA PRO A 102 -0.87 11.34 -15.09
C PRO A 102 -0.11 10.35 -14.20
N HIS A 103 1.19 10.16 -14.42
CA HIS A 103 2.01 9.28 -13.58
C HIS A 103 2.14 9.77 -12.13
N ALA A 104 2.27 11.09 -11.92
CA ALA A 104 2.36 11.66 -10.59
C ALA A 104 1.00 11.62 -9.86
N ALA A 105 -0.09 11.89 -10.59
CA ALA A 105 -1.46 11.76 -10.09
C ALA A 105 -1.76 10.33 -9.62
N GLU A 106 -1.40 9.34 -10.43
CA GLU A 106 -1.55 7.92 -10.11
C GLU A 106 -0.72 7.54 -8.88
N GLY A 107 0.54 7.98 -8.80
CA GLY A 107 1.40 7.74 -7.65
C GLY A 107 0.80 8.27 -6.34
N VAL A 108 0.20 9.46 -6.37
CA VAL A 108 -0.49 10.05 -5.22
C VAL A 108 -1.71 9.22 -4.82
N LEU A 109 -2.56 8.81 -5.76
CA LEU A 109 -3.72 7.96 -5.47
C LEU A 109 -3.31 6.60 -4.89
N ARG A 110 -2.25 5.99 -5.43
CA ARG A 110 -1.70 4.73 -4.89
C ARG A 110 -1.22 4.88 -3.45
N ALA A 111 -0.51 5.96 -3.14
CA ALA A 111 -0.06 6.24 -1.78
C ALA A 111 -1.26 6.50 -0.83
N CYS A 112 -2.30 7.19 -1.29
CA CYS A 112 -3.55 7.37 -0.53
C CYS A 112 -4.21 6.03 -0.20
N TRP A 113 -4.29 5.10 -1.15
CA TRP A 113 -4.82 3.75 -0.89
C TRP A 113 -3.97 2.95 0.09
N ARG A 114 -2.63 3.01 -0.02
CA ARG A 114 -1.74 2.35 0.97
C ARG A 114 -1.95 2.88 2.39
N MET A 115 -2.18 4.19 2.52
CA MET A 115 -2.49 4.82 3.80
C MET A 115 -3.76 4.29 4.44
N VAL A 116 -4.85 4.29 3.67
CA VAL A 116 -6.17 3.89 4.14
C VAL A 116 -6.26 2.38 4.42
N TRP A 117 -5.42 1.58 3.76
CA TRP A 117 -5.29 0.15 4.07
C TRP A 117 -4.34 -0.17 5.22
N ALA A 118 -3.58 0.80 5.75
CA ALA A 118 -2.58 0.56 6.80
C ALA A 118 -3.21 0.00 8.09
N ASP A 119 -4.44 0.42 8.41
CA ASP A 119 -5.19 -0.06 9.58
C ASP A 119 -6.08 -1.27 9.27
N GLY A 120 -6.03 -1.81 8.04
CA GLY A 120 -6.72 -3.03 7.62
C GLY A 120 -8.22 -2.87 7.32
N ARG A 121 -8.80 -1.69 7.54
CA ARG A 121 -10.18 -1.35 7.18
C ARG A 121 -10.24 0.03 6.57
N VAL A 122 -11.08 0.16 5.55
CA VAL A 122 -11.30 1.40 4.84
C VAL A 122 -12.64 1.99 5.26
N GLY A 123 -12.64 3.22 5.79
CA GLY A 123 -13.82 3.97 6.17
C GLY A 123 -14.64 4.47 4.95
N PRO A 124 -15.94 4.80 5.13
CA PRO A 124 -16.72 5.45 4.07
C PRO A 124 -16.19 6.86 3.75
N ALA A 125 -15.82 7.65 4.78
CA ALA A 125 -15.32 9.02 4.61
C ALA A 125 -13.99 9.07 3.82
N GLU A 126 -13.07 8.14 4.12
CA GLU A 126 -11.80 8.01 3.40
C GLU A 126 -12.02 7.69 1.92
N ARG A 127 -12.95 6.78 1.60
CA ARG A 127 -13.30 6.43 0.22
C ARG A 127 -13.88 7.62 -0.54
N GLU A 128 -14.77 8.38 0.09
CA GLU A 128 -15.35 9.57 -0.51
C GLU A 128 -14.28 10.62 -0.79
N LEU A 129 -13.32 10.82 0.12
CA LEU A 129 -12.19 11.73 -0.09
C LEU A 129 -11.31 11.29 -1.27
N ILE A 130 -10.94 10.01 -1.34
CA ILE A 130 -10.12 9.48 -2.45
C ILE A 130 -10.86 9.61 -3.78
N GLN A 131 -12.17 9.34 -3.82
CA GLN A 131 -12.98 9.53 -5.03
C GLN A 131 -13.09 11.00 -5.43
N LEU A 132 -13.25 11.91 -4.47
CA LEU A 132 -13.29 13.35 -4.73
C LEU A 132 -11.96 13.84 -5.31
N TRP A 133 -10.84 13.38 -4.78
CA TRP A 133 -9.51 13.73 -5.29
C TRP A 133 -9.26 13.13 -6.66
N GLY A 134 -9.66 11.87 -6.89
CA GLY A 134 -9.63 11.24 -8.21
C GLY A 134 -10.38 12.06 -9.26
N LYS A 135 -11.58 12.55 -8.92
CA LYS A 135 -12.35 13.45 -9.81
C LYS A 135 -11.58 14.73 -10.15
N TRP A 136 -10.89 15.34 -9.18
CA TRP A 136 -10.08 16.54 -9.44
C TRP A 136 -8.80 16.26 -10.22
N LEU A 137 -8.30 15.03 -10.14
CA LEU A 137 -7.18 14.52 -10.93
C LEU A 137 -7.58 14.08 -12.35
N GLY A 138 -8.89 14.10 -12.68
CA GLY A 138 -9.41 13.69 -13.98
C GLY A 138 -9.66 12.18 -14.13
N TRP A 139 -9.64 11.43 -13.03
CA TRP A 139 -9.89 9.99 -13.01
C TRP A 139 -11.37 9.70 -12.82
N THR A 140 -11.87 8.65 -13.48
CA THR A 140 -13.24 8.17 -13.25
C THR A 140 -13.33 7.41 -11.93
N ARG A 141 -14.56 7.28 -11.41
CA ARG A 141 -14.82 6.56 -10.16
C ARG A 141 -14.38 5.10 -10.25
N GLU A 142 -14.59 4.49 -11.41
CA GLU A 142 -14.26 3.11 -11.71
C GLU A 142 -12.73 2.89 -11.70
N GLN A 143 -11.96 3.81 -12.29
CA GLN A 143 -10.50 3.75 -12.29
C GLN A 143 -9.93 3.88 -10.87
N VAL A 144 -10.45 4.81 -10.08
CA VAL A 144 -10.06 4.99 -8.67
C VAL A 144 -10.40 3.76 -7.84
N GLN A 145 -11.56 3.14 -8.10
CA GLN A 145 -12.00 1.93 -7.41
C GLN A 145 -11.21 0.69 -7.84
N ALA A 146 -10.78 0.60 -9.11
CA ALA A 146 -9.93 -0.47 -9.60
C ALA A 146 -8.58 -0.47 -8.85
N LEU A 147 -7.97 0.70 -8.66
CA LEU A 147 -6.75 0.83 -7.84
C LEU A 147 -6.97 0.28 -6.43
N ALA A 148 -8.13 0.49 -5.81
CA ALA A 148 -8.41 -0.02 -4.47
C ALA A 148 -8.26 -1.55 -4.35
N GLN A 149 -8.55 -2.29 -5.43
CA GLN A 149 -8.50 -3.76 -5.45
C GLN A 149 -7.06 -4.29 -5.36
N ASP A 150 -6.07 -3.52 -5.83
CA ASP A 150 -4.66 -3.91 -5.81
C ASP A 150 -4.02 -3.77 -4.43
N TYR A 151 -4.64 -2.98 -3.54
CA TYR A 151 -4.13 -2.70 -2.19
C TYR A 151 -4.93 -3.39 -1.08
N GLY A 152 -5.98 -4.14 -1.44
CA GLY A 152 -6.76 -4.90 -0.47
C GLY A 152 -5.94 -5.99 0.25
N PRO A 153 -6.26 -6.29 1.51
CA PRO A 153 -5.46 -7.12 2.43
C PRO A 153 -5.31 -8.58 1.98
N ALA A 154 -6.14 -9.04 1.04
CA ALA A 154 -6.15 -10.43 0.60
C ALA A 154 -5.22 -10.71 -0.61
N ARG A 155 -4.76 -9.72 -1.37
CA ARG A 155 -4.08 -9.99 -2.66
C ARG A 155 -2.56 -9.91 -2.60
N LYS A 156 -1.96 -8.97 -1.86
CA LYS A 156 -0.49 -8.78 -1.88
C LYS A 156 0.29 -9.89 -1.20
N SER A 157 -0.11 -10.30 0.01
CA SER A 157 0.60 -11.33 0.77
C SER A 157 0.57 -12.71 0.09
N LEU A 158 -0.53 -13.05 -0.57
CA LEU A 158 -0.69 -14.32 -1.27
C LEU A 158 -0.03 -14.32 -2.66
N ALA A 159 -0.09 -13.21 -3.40
CA ALA A 159 0.50 -13.13 -4.74
C ALA A 159 2.03 -13.05 -4.69
N GLU A 160 2.62 -12.18 -3.85
CA GLU A 160 4.08 -12.02 -3.77
C GLU A 160 4.76 -13.28 -3.21
N GLY A 161 4.17 -13.91 -2.19
CA GLY A 161 4.69 -15.16 -1.62
C GLY A 161 4.56 -16.35 -2.58
N ALA A 162 3.43 -16.49 -3.28
CA ALA A 162 3.21 -17.60 -4.20
C ALA A 162 4.07 -17.48 -5.48
N LEU A 163 4.27 -16.27 -6.00
CA LEU A 163 5.11 -16.03 -7.18
C LEU A 163 6.59 -16.28 -6.87
N THR A 164 7.09 -15.74 -5.75
CA THR A 164 8.49 -15.93 -5.33
C THR A 164 8.79 -17.41 -5.05
N TYR A 165 7.85 -18.13 -4.42
CA TYR A 165 7.99 -19.57 -4.18
C TYR A 165 7.98 -20.39 -5.48
N GLN A 166 7.07 -20.08 -6.41
CA GLN A 166 7.01 -20.73 -7.72
C GLN A 166 8.28 -20.51 -8.56
N GLU A 167 8.83 -19.29 -8.51
CA GLU A 167 10.09 -18.95 -9.20
C GLU A 167 11.29 -19.65 -8.57
N ALA A 168 11.37 -19.69 -7.24
CA ALA A 168 12.40 -20.44 -6.53
C ALA A 168 12.34 -21.95 -6.85
N LEU A 169 11.14 -22.53 -6.95
CA LEU A 169 10.96 -23.93 -7.35
C LEU A 169 11.35 -24.20 -8.80
N ARG A 170 11.07 -23.27 -9.71
CA ARG A 170 11.51 -23.37 -11.12
C ARG A 170 13.03 -23.31 -11.26
N LEU A 171 13.70 -22.46 -10.48
CA LEU A 171 15.17 -22.40 -10.45
C LEU A 171 15.78 -23.71 -9.94
N LEU A 172 15.08 -24.41 -9.05
CA LEU A 172 15.47 -25.73 -8.55
C LEU A 172 15.03 -26.90 -9.47
N GLY A 173 14.42 -26.60 -10.63
CA GLY A 173 13.96 -27.61 -11.59
C GLY A 173 12.75 -28.44 -11.10
N LEU A 174 12.07 -28.01 -10.04
CA LEU A 174 10.94 -28.72 -9.45
C LEU A 174 9.62 -28.17 -10.01
N GLN A 175 8.85 -29.01 -10.70
CA GLN A 175 7.48 -28.69 -11.09
C GLN A 175 6.54 -28.92 -9.90
N LEU A 176 5.65 -27.97 -9.63
CA LEU A 176 4.57 -28.18 -8.65
C LEU A 176 3.73 -29.38 -9.11
N PRO A 177 3.54 -30.42 -8.27
CA PRO A 177 2.62 -31.49 -8.60
C PRO A 177 1.23 -30.89 -8.70
N ALA A 178 0.70 -30.82 -9.93
CA ALA A 178 -0.68 -30.43 -10.17
C ALA A 178 -1.56 -31.30 -9.26
N SER A 179 -2.27 -30.67 -8.31
CA SER A 179 -3.18 -31.35 -7.40
C SER A 179 -4.22 -32.10 -8.24
N ARG A 180 -3.97 -33.39 -8.42
CA ARG A 180 -4.77 -34.28 -9.28
C ARG A 180 -6.15 -34.38 -8.63
N ARG A 181 -7.14 -33.65 -9.19
CA ARG A 181 -8.56 -33.88 -8.90
C ARG A 181 -8.83 -35.36 -9.16
N ARG A 182 -9.04 -36.12 -8.09
CA ARG A 182 -9.42 -37.53 -8.16
C ARG A 182 -10.86 -37.55 -8.67
N SER A 183 -11.03 -37.74 -9.97
CA SER A 183 -12.33 -37.99 -10.59
C SER A 183 -12.85 -39.35 -10.12
N SER A 184 -14.06 -39.30 -9.59
CA SER A 184 -14.99 -40.40 -9.32
C SER A 184 -15.26 -41.25 -10.56
N GLY A 185 -15.25 -42.59 -10.40
CA GLY A 185 -15.78 -43.56 -11.37
C GLY A 185 -15.24 -44.98 -11.16
N PRO A 186 -16.02 -46.06 -11.40
CA PRO A 186 -16.19 -47.10 -10.38
C PRO A 186 -15.65 -48.50 -10.75
N ILE A 187 -15.55 -49.34 -9.71
CA ILE A 187 -15.59 -50.83 -9.67
C ILE A 187 -14.58 -51.57 -10.56
N GLY A 188 -13.63 -52.23 -9.89
CA GLY A 188 -12.77 -53.26 -10.49
C GLY A 188 -11.95 -53.93 -9.40
N ALA A 189 -12.43 -55.10 -8.97
CA ALA A 189 -11.86 -55.90 -7.90
C ALA A 189 -10.44 -56.40 -8.23
N CYS A 190 -9.57 -56.44 -7.21
CA CYS A 190 -8.50 -57.45 -7.13
C CYS A 190 -8.12 -57.63 -5.67
N SER A 191 -8.72 -58.65 -5.05
CA SER A 191 -8.28 -59.23 -3.79
C SER A 191 -6.87 -59.79 -3.94
N VAL A 192 -5.97 -59.42 -3.03
CA VAL A 192 -4.86 -60.30 -2.63
C VAL A 192 -4.86 -60.32 -1.11
N ALA A 193 -5.32 -61.44 -0.58
CA ALA A 193 -5.09 -61.87 0.79
C ALA A 193 -3.59 -62.05 1.02
N ILE A 194 -3.13 -61.88 2.27
CA ILE A 194 -2.28 -62.89 2.93
C ILE A 194 -2.06 -62.51 4.41
N THR A 195 -2.48 -63.49 5.23
CA THR A 195 -2.09 -63.87 6.60
C THR A 195 -2.23 -62.91 7.78
N ARG A 196 -3.16 -63.33 8.64
CA ARG A 196 -3.46 -62.88 9.98
C ARG A 196 -2.76 -63.82 10.97
N THR A 197 -1.80 -63.33 11.74
CA THR A 197 -1.26 -64.01 12.94
C THR A 197 -1.60 -63.19 14.20
N ARG A 198 -2.00 -63.93 15.24
CA ARG A 198 -2.51 -63.50 16.58
C ARG A 198 -1.50 -62.57 17.30
N SER A 199 -1.90 -61.41 17.85
CA SER A 199 -2.47 -61.14 19.21
C SER A 199 -1.47 -61.36 20.37
N PRO A 200 -1.60 -60.74 21.58
CA PRO A 200 -2.19 -59.46 22.00
C PRO A 200 -1.17 -58.59 22.81
N ALA A 201 -1.53 -57.36 23.22
CA ALA A 201 -1.42 -56.86 24.62
C ALA A 201 -1.44 -55.31 24.74
N THR A 202 -2.19 -54.89 25.76
CA THR A 202 -2.04 -53.67 26.59
C THR A 202 -2.56 -52.31 26.09
N ALA A 203 -3.69 -51.91 26.68
CA ALA A 203 -4.22 -50.55 26.80
C ALA A 203 -3.42 -49.73 27.88
N PRO A 204 -3.92 -48.59 28.40
CA PRO A 204 -4.22 -47.30 27.76
C PRO A 204 -3.43 -46.14 28.43
N ALA A 205 -3.24 -45.00 27.76
CA ALA A 205 -2.81 -43.77 28.43
C ALA A 205 -3.63 -42.56 27.96
N ARG A 206 -4.53 -42.13 28.85
CA ARG A 206 -5.24 -40.85 28.85
C ARG A 206 -4.26 -39.73 29.17
N HIS A 207 -4.48 -38.51 28.66
CA HIS A 207 -4.20 -37.18 29.25
C HIS A 207 -4.31 -36.13 28.12
N ARG A 208 -4.88 -34.92 28.25
CA ARG A 208 -5.61 -34.21 29.30
C ARG A 208 -6.17 -32.97 28.60
N CYS A 209 -7.49 -32.80 28.56
CA CYS A 209 -8.15 -31.63 27.97
C CYS A 209 -8.12 -30.48 29.00
N VAL A 210 -7.34 -29.43 28.75
CA VAL A 210 -7.27 -28.24 29.60
C VAL A 210 -8.37 -27.27 29.20
N ARG A 211 -9.42 -27.23 30.02
CA ARG A 211 -10.46 -26.19 30.04
C ARG A 211 -9.94 -25.02 30.90
N LEU A 212 -9.72 -23.85 30.32
CA LEU A 212 -9.58 -22.60 31.08
C LEU A 212 -10.91 -21.83 31.00
N ARG A 213 -11.66 -21.86 32.10
CA ARG A 213 -12.84 -21.01 32.34
C ARG A 213 -12.41 -19.75 33.09
N LYS A 214 -12.78 -18.60 32.52
CA LYS A 214 -13.54 -17.48 33.12
C LYS A 214 -13.15 -17.00 34.54
N ARG A 215 -12.67 -15.75 34.65
CA ARG A 215 -12.77 -14.91 35.87
C ARG A 215 -13.66 -13.68 35.59
N PRO A 216 -14.63 -13.35 36.46
CA PRO A 216 -15.38 -12.09 36.41
C PRO A 216 -15.09 -11.14 37.60
N GLY A 217 -15.41 -9.84 37.42
CA GLY A 217 -15.58 -8.77 38.44
C GLY A 217 -14.34 -7.87 38.63
N SER A 218 -14.31 -6.56 38.34
CA SER A 218 -15.12 -5.36 38.70
C SER A 218 -14.85 -4.81 40.11
N CYS A 219 -14.40 -3.53 40.23
CA CYS A 219 -14.62 -2.52 41.30
C CYS A 219 -13.65 -1.33 41.10
N THR A 220 -14.11 -0.17 40.61
CA THR A 220 -14.47 1.07 41.35
C THR A 220 -13.30 1.97 41.83
N ALA A 221 -13.29 3.22 41.33
CA ALA A 221 -12.55 4.40 41.81
C ALA A 221 -13.19 5.00 43.09
N PRO A 222 -12.82 6.18 43.65
CA PRO A 222 -11.75 7.16 43.33
C PRO A 222 -10.90 7.61 44.58
N MET A 223 -9.95 8.53 44.39
CA MET A 223 -9.08 9.12 45.43
C MET A 223 -9.32 10.63 45.61
N PRO A 224 -8.91 11.23 46.75
CA PRO A 224 -9.44 12.48 47.32
C PRO A 224 -9.00 13.77 46.62
#